data_AF-A0A3N5NV16-F1
#
_entry.id   AF-A0A3N5NV16-F1
#
_cell.length_a   1.000
_cell.length_b   1.000
_cell.length_c   1.000
_cell.angle_alpha   90.00
_cell.angle_beta   90.00
_cell.angle_gamma   90.00
#
_symmetry.space_group_name_H-M   'P 1'
#
loop_
_entity.id
_entity.type
_entity.pdbx_description
1 polymer ?
#
loop_
_entity_poly.entity_id
_entity_poly.type
_entity_poly.pdbx_seq_one_letter_code
_entity_poly.pdbx_strand_id
1 'polypeptide(L)'
;MVSYRHRVPRPPLDSFVESIWVFQSDARPHTLEPILPTGAAQLIVNLKEDQTRLYNPDLPHRYAATSGSVLSGVQSRFHVKFLQSGADGI
;
A
#
# COMPACT_ATOMS: atom_id res chain seq x y z
N MET A 1 10.47 4.54 13.52
CA MET A 1 10.57 5.85 12.85
C MET A 1 9.63 5.86 11.65
N VAL A 2 8.99 6.99 11.34
CA VAL A 2 8.25 7.16 10.08
C VAL A 2 9.16 7.88 9.09
N SER A 3 9.27 7.38 7.87
CA SER A 3 9.96 8.07 6.78
C SER A 3 9.09 8.10 5.53
N TYR A 4 9.12 9.22 4.84
CA TYR A 4 8.45 9.45 3.57
C TYR A 4 9.44 10.07 2.58
N ARG A 5 9.53 9.50 1.39
CA ARG A 5 10.34 10.04 0.28
C ARG A 5 9.46 10.14 -0.95
N HIS A 6 9.53 11.27 -1.64
CA HIS A 6 8.82 11.53 -2.87
C HIS A 6 9.82 11.96 -3.95
N ARG A 7 9.66 11.45 -5.17
CA ARG A 7 10.45 11.86 -6.33
C ARG A 7 9.66 11.72 -7.61
N VAL A 8 9.91 12.62 -8.55
CA VAL A 8 9.56 12.43 -9.96
C VAL A 8 10.63 11.53 -10.58
N PRO A 9 10.26 10.48 -11.32
CA PRO A 9 11.24 9.66 -12.01
C PRO A 9 11.96 10.45 -13.10
N ARG A 10 13.14 9.98 -13.51
CA ARG A 10 13.85 10.54 -14.67
C ARG A 10 13.40 9.82 -15.94
N PRO A 11 13.68 10.38 -17.13
CA PRO A 11 13.49 9.67 -18.38
C PRO A 11 14.09 8.26 -18.38
N PRO A 12 13.41 7.25 -18.97
CA PRO A 12 12.17 7.37 -19.75
C PRO A 12 10.89 7.23 -18.90
N LEU A 13 11.01 6.97 -17.60
CA LEU A 13 9.89 6.55 -16.77
C LEU A 13 8.93 7.71 -16.44
N ASP A 14 9.42 8.95 -16.51
CA ASP A 14 8.63 10.17 -16.39
C ASP A 14 7.51 10.31 -17.42
N SER A 15 7.62 9.62 -18.57
CA SER A 15 6.56 9.58 -19.58
C SER A 15 5.32 8.75 -19.17
N PHE A 16 5.44 7.89 -18.15
CA PHE A 16 4.37 6.98 -17.71
C PHE A 16 4.04 7.10 -16.22
N VAL A 17 5.00 7.53 -15.41
CA VAL A 17 4.89 7.58 -13.95
C VAL A 17 5.09 9.02 -13.50
N GLU A 18 4.01 9.62 -13.02
CA GLU A 18 4.01 10.99 -12.52
C GLU A 18 4.86 11.14 -11.24
N SER A 19 4.76 10.17 -10.33
CA SER A 19 5.44 10.22 -9.04
C SER A 19 5.78 8.85 -8.50
N ILE A 20 6.87 8.79 -7.72
CA ILE A 20 7.26 7.63 -6.92
C ILE A 20 7.35 8.10 -5.47
N TRP A 21 6.65 7.39 -4.60
CA TRP A 21 6.74 7.60 -3.17
C TRP A 21 7.17 6.32 -2.46
N VAL A 22 7.99 6.47 -1.43
CA VAL A 22 8.41 5.40 -0.53
C VAL A 22 7.98 5.82 0.86
N PHE A 23 7.20 4.96 1.50
CA PHE A 23 6.76 5.13 2.86
C PHE A 23 7.24 3.96 3.71
N GLN A 24 7.76 4.27 4.88
CA GLN A 24 8.19 3.29 5.87
C GLN A 24 7.71 3.75 7.24
N SER A 25 7.03 2.86 7.95
CA SER A 25 6.63 3.04 9.35
C SER A 25 7.09 1.82 10.16
N ASP A 26 7.32 2.01 11.46
CA ASP A 26 7.45 0.86 12.36
C ASP A 26 6.11 0.14 12.47
N ALA A 27 6.14 -1.15 12.80
CA ALA A 27 4.94 -1.90 13.13
C ALA A 27 4.19 -1.19 14.26
N ARG A 28 2.99 -0.70 13.96
CA ARG A 28 2.06 -0.21 14.97
C ARG A 28 1.10 -1.34 15.32
N PRO A 29 1.01 -1.74 16.61
CA PRO A 29 0.06 -2.77 16.99
C PRO A 29 -1.36 -2.30 16.60
N HIS A 30 -1.99 -3.06 15.73
CA HIS A 30 -3.40 -2.91 15.32
C HIS A 30 -3.77 -1.72 14.42
N THR A 31 -2.81 -1.04 13.78
CA THR A 31 -3.16 0.04 12.83
C THR A 31 -3.04 -0.45 11.38
N LEU A 32 -4.18 -0.48 10.68
CA LEU A 32 -4.19 -0.61 9.23
C LEU A 32 -3.91 0.77 8.60
N GLU A 33 -3.12 0.82 7.53
CA GLU A 33 -2.81 2.08 6.85
C GLU A 33 -3.72 2.27 5.62
N PRO A 34 -4.49 3.37 5.55
CA PRO A 34 -5.34 3.64 4.40
C PRO A 34 -4.50 4.07 3.20
N ILE A 35 -4.79 3.50 2.04
CA ILE A 35 -4.34 4.08 0.78
C ILE A 35 -5.37 5.10 0.35
N LEU A 36 -4.92 6.36 0.33
CA LEU A 36 -5.76 7.48 -0.08
C LEU A 36 -6.07 7.41 -1.57
N PRO A 37 -7.32 7.71 -1.97
CA PRO A 37 -7.66 7.90 -3.36
C PRO A 37 -6.94 9.17 -3.86
N THR A 38 -6.02 9.01 -4.81
CA THR A 38 -5.31 10.15 -5.43
C THR A 38 -5.98 10.61 -6.72
N GLY A 39 -7.09 9.98 -7.14
CA GLY A 39 -7.71 10.23 -8.45
C GLY A 39 -6.91 9.68 -9.63
N ALA A 40 -5.77 9.01 -9.38
CA ALA A 40 -4.92 8.39 -10.38
C ALA A 40 -4.75 6.89 -10.11
N ALA A 41 -4.36 6.13 -11.12
CA ALA A 41 -3.95 4.74 -10.92
C ALA A 41 -2.64 4.69 -10.13
N GLN A 42 -2.51 3.70 -9.25
CA GLN A 42 -1.33 3.53 -8.40
C GLN A 42 -0.84 2.09 -8.45
N LEU A 43 0.45 1.90 -8.72
CA LEU A 43 1.13 0.63 -8.47
C LEU A 43 1.76 0.67 -7.08
N ILE A 44 1.31 -0.22 -6.20
CA ILE A 44 1.80 -0.34 -4.83
C ILE A 44 2.64 -1.59 -4.73
N VAL A 45 3.85 -1.47 -4.20
CA VAL A 45 4.78 -2.58 -4.01
C VAL A 45 5.11 -2.69 -2.52
N ASN A 46 4.72 -3.80 -1.91
CA ASN A 46 5.17 -4.17 -0.58
C ASN A 46 6.65 -4.58 -0.65
N LEU A 47 7.50 -3.82 0.03
CA LEU A 47 8.95 -4.07 0.07
C LEU A 47 9.36 -5.00 1.23
N LYS A 48 8.43 -5.33 2.13
CA LYS A 48 8.70 -6.14 3.33
C LYS A 48 8.27 -7.60 3.18
N GLU A 49 7.11 -7.83 2.57
CA GLU A 49 6.53 -9.17 2.36
C GLU A 49 6.25 -9.37 0.86
N ASP A 50 6.15 -10.63 0.42
CA ASP A 50 5.80 -11.02 -0.94
C ASP A 50 4.29 -11.01 -1.21
N GLN A 51 3.49 -10.55 -0.23
CA GLN A 51 2.04 -10.49 -0.29
C GLN A 51 1.52 -9.13 0.14
N THR A 52 0.31 -8.81 -0.33
CA THR A 52 -0.45 -7.64 0.10
C THR A 52 -1.83 -8.07 0.57
N ARG A 53 -2.29 -7.57 1.72
CA ARG A 53 -3.62 -7.82 2.26
C ARG A 53 -4.55 -6.65 1.94
N LEU A 54 -5.62 -6.91 1.19
CA LEU A 54 -6.68 -5.96 0.86
C LEU A 54 -7.85 -6.15 1.81
N TYR A 55 -8.10 -5.19 2.70
CA TYR A 55 -9.23 -5.23 3.61
C TYR A 55 -10.45 -4.54 3.00
N ASN A 56 -11.60 -5.18 3.12
CA ASN A 56 -12.88 -4.55 2.80
C ASN A 56 -13.38 -3.80 4.05
N PRO A 57 -13.60 -2.47 3.99
CA PRO A 57 -14.13 -1.72 5.11
C PRO A 57 -15.52 -2.21 5.57
N ASP A 58 -16.31 -2.77 4.66
CA ASP A 58 -17.64 -3.33 4.98
C ASP A 58 -17.54 -4.71 5.65
N LEU A 59 -16.38 -5.38 5.59
CA LEU A 59 -16.13 -6.71 6.16
C LEU A 59 -14.77 -6.73 6.88
N PRO A 60 -14.64 -6.10 8.07
CA PRO A 60 -13.35 -5.80 8.72
C PRO A 60 -12.51 -7.03 9.09
N HIS A 61 -13.12 -8.21 9.18
CA HIS A 61 -12.43 -9.48 9.47
C HIS A 61 -12.05 -10.28 8.22
N ARG A 62 -12.34 -9.78 7.03
CA ARG A 62 -12.01 -10.44 5.77
C ARG A 62 -11.00 -9.61 4.99
N TYR A 63 -9.95 -10.28 4.54
CA TYR A 63 -9.01 -9.72 3.58
C TYR A 63 -8.86 -10.66 2.39
N ALA A 64 -8.55 -10.08 1.23
CA ALA A 64 -8.00 -10.83 0.11
C ALA A 64 -6.48 -10.72 0.14
N ALA A 65 -5.78 -11.85 0.15
CA ALA A 65 -4.34 -11.88 -0.07
C ALA A 65 -4.06 -11.81 -1.57
N THR A 66 -3.16 -10.92 -1.97
CA THR A 66 -2.67 -10.77 -3.34
C THR A 66 -1.15 -10.82 -3.37
N SER A 67 -0.55 -10.78 -4.56
CA SER A 67 0.89 -10.57 -4.72
C SER A 67 1.39 -9.34 -3.97
N GLY A 68 2.69 -9.32 -3.69
CA GLY A 68 3.41 -8.20 -3.07
C GLY A 68 3.29 -6.90 -3.86
N SER A 69 2.91 -6.96 -5.14
CA SER A 69 2.52 -5.80 -5.93
C SER A 69 1.02 -5.80 -6.23
N VAL A 70 0.40 -4.61 -6.19
CA VAL A 70 -1.01 -4.40 -6.49
C VAL A 70 -1.19 -3.14 -7.31
N LEU A 71 -1.92 -3.26 -8.43
CA LEU A 71 -2.40 -2.12 -9.19
C LEU A 71 -3.77 -1.69 -8.64
N SER A 72 -3.87 -0.46 -8.16
CA SER A 72 -5.12 0.20 -7.81
C SER A 72 -5.52 1.12 -8.95
N GLY A 73 -6.74 0.97 -9.47
CA GLY A 73 -7.30 1.89 -10.44
C GLY A 73 -7.68 3.23 -9.83
N VAL A 74 -8.21 4.12 -10.69
CA VAL A 74 -8.85 5.36 -10.27
C VAL A 74 -10.11 5.01 -9.46
N GLN A 75 -10.16 5.46 -8.22
CA GLN A 75 -11.28 5.19 -7.31
C GLN A 75 -11.54 6.37 -6.37
N SER A 76 -12.80 6.55 -5.98
CA SER A 76 -13.24 7.58 -5.03
C SER A 76 -13.25 7.10 -3.58
N ARG A 77 -13.06 5.80 -3.34
CA ARG A 77 -13.05 5.19 -2.01
C ARG A 77 -11.62 4.82 -1.62
N PHE A 78 -11.28 5.05 -0.35
CA PHE A 78 -10.05 4.52 0.21
C PHE A 78 -10.17 3.00 0.33
N HIS A 79 -9.05 2.31 0.10
CA HIS A 79 -8.91 0.92 0.49
C HIS A 79 -7.90 0.84 1.62
N VAL A 80 -8.19 0.01 2.60
CA VAL A 80 -7.32 -0.18 3.74
C VAL A 80 -6.37 -1.33 3.45
N LYS A 81 -5.07 -1.10 3.60
CA LYS A 81 -4.05 -2.15 3.46
C LYS A 81 -3.22 -2.23 4.73
N PHE A 82 -2.56 -3.38 4.86
CA PHE A 82 -1.53 -3.71 5.85
C PHE A 82 -2.02 -4.11 7.24
N LEU A 83 -1.98 -5.42 7.49
CA LEU A 83 -1.61 -5.95 8.80
C LEU A 83 -0.16 -6.41 8.68
N GLN A 84 0.73 -5.85 9.50
CA GLN A 84 2.10 -6.34 9.66
C GLN A 84 2.03 -7.69 10.37
N SER A 85 2.63 -8.75 9.80
CA SER A 85 2.77 -9.97 10.59
C SER A 85 3.73 -9.73 11.75
N GLY A 86 3.19 -9.87 12.95
CA GLY A 86 3.87 -9.86 14.24
C GLY A 86 3.06 -10.59 15.29
N ALA A 87 2.25 -11.57 14.86
CA ALA A 87 1.42 -12.39 15.74
C ALA A 87 1.24 -13.82 15.22
N ASP A 88 2.28 -14.40 14.61
CA ASP A 88 2.41 -15.85 14.53
C ASP A 88 3.33 -16.29 15.65
N GLY A 89 2.73 -16.31 16.85
CA GLY A 89 3.29 -16.84 18.08
C GLY A 89 2.17 -17.51 18.85
N ILE A 90 1.77 -18.69 18.39
CA ILE A 90 1.17 -19.78 19.19
C ILE A 90 1.81 -21.07 18.70
#